data_AF-A0A9P3PER3-F1
#
_entry.id   AF-A0A9P3PER3-F1
#
_cell.length_a   1.000
_cell.length_b   1.000
_cell.length_c   1.000
_cell.angle_alpha   90.00
_cell.angle_beta   90.00
_cell.angle_gamma   90.00
#
_symmetry.space_group_name_H-M   'P 1'
#
loop_
_entity.id
_entity.type
_entity.pdbx_description
1 polymer ?
#
loop_
_entity_poly.entity_id
_entity_poly.type
_entity_poly.pdbx_seq_one_letter_code
_entity_poly.pdbx_strand_id
1 'polypeptide(L)'
;MRSLSLTFAVFAGSVLAQTSLYIPGLDNQPIIADIIGVDGQGRTTWALHQGPLTDGADGGLPGTATLVEGANDAAFTYVPPGGEFTMGTECSLSGDLAICSATVSGQVVTETETASRILVQAGTTAAPSSPTGQTSTTSPPSPPPSNSNNPAQTSKNTSSAPNPTNTNTPNSGNTLVPLLTGLFISAATVTMFLQI
;
A
#
# COMPACT_ATOMS: atom_id res chain seq x y z
N MET A 1 26.54 -20.08 -60.29
CA MET A 1 26.06 -20.27 -58.90
C MET A 1 26.04 -18.89 -58.25
N ARG A 2 24.85 -18.31 -58.01
CA ARG A 2 24.70 -17.01 -57.33
C ARG A 2 24.18 -17.30 -55.92
N SER A 3 25.00 -17.02 -54.92
CA SER A 3 24.65 -17.21 -53.52
C SER A 3 23.81 -16.01 -53.05
N LEU A 4 22.54 -16.26 -52.72
CA LEU A 4 21.66 -15.27 -52.09
C LEU A 4 21.91 -15.34 -50.57
N SER A 5 22.45 -14.26 -50.00
CA SER A 5 22.63 -14.13 -48.55
C SER A 5 21.42 -13.41 -47.97
N LEU A 6 20.65 -14.11 -47.12
CA LEU A 6 19.46 -13.59 -46.45
C LEU A 6 19.86 -13.10 -45.05
N THR A 7 19.90 -11.78 -44.84
CA THR A 7 20.20 -11.17 -43.54
C THR A 7 18.91 -10.96 -42.75
N PHE A 8 18.71 -11.74 -41.69
CA PHE A 8 17.61 -11.56 -40.73
C PHE A 8 18.03 -10.49 -39.70
N ALA A 9 17.40 -9.31 -39.74
CA ALA A 9 17.55 -8.29 -38.72
C ALA A 9 16.56 -8.57 -37.57
N VAL A 10 17.08 -8.95 -36.40
CA VAL A 10 16.27 -9.12 -35.18
C VAL A 10 16.08 -7.75 -34.54
N PHE A 11 14.87 -7.21 -34.60
CA PHE A 11 14.48 -6.03 -33.84
C PHE A 11 14.12 -6.45 -32.41
N ALA A 12 14.99 -6.15 -31.45
CA ALA A 12 14.66 -6.24 -30.03
C ALA A 12 13.83 -5.00 -29.64
N GLY A 13 12.51 -5.10 -29.77
CA GLY A 13 11.60 -4.08 -29.24
C GLY A 13 11.51 -4.22 -27.72
N SER A 14 11.91 -3.18 -26.98
CA SER A 14 11.70 -3.10 -25.54
C SER A 14 10.21 -2.92 -25.26
N VAL A 15 9.52 -3.99 -24.90
CA VAL A 15 8.15 -3.89 -24.37
C VAL A 15 8.25 -3.28 -22.98
N LEU A 16 7.86 -2.01 -22.84
CA LEU A 16 7.66 -1.43 -21.51
C LEU A 16 6.50 -2.18 -20.86
N ALA A 17 6.77 -2.84 -19.73
CA ALA A 17 5.73 -3.56 -19.00
C ALA A 17 4.69 -2.53 -18.51
N GLN A 18 3.43 -2.71 -18.91
CA GLN A 18 2.33 -1.98 -18.28
C GLN A 18 1.96 -2.70 -17.00
N THR A 19 1.71 -1.94 -15.93
CA THR A 19 1.20 -2.48 -14.67
C THR A 19 -0.12 -1.79 -14.33
N SER A 20 -0.94 -2.45 -13.53
CA SER A 20 -2.27 -1.97 -13.15
C SER A 20 -2.27 -1.64 -11.66
N LEU A 21 -2.33 -0.36 -11.34
CA LEU A 21 -2.28 0.14 -9.96
C LEU A 21 -3.64 0.67 -9.55
N TYR A 22 -4.03 0.44 -8.30
CA TYR A 22 -5.13 1.18 -7.69
C TYR A 22 -4.60 2.46 -7.06
N ILE A 23 -5.10 3.62 -7.51
CA ILE A 23 -4.67 4.93 -7.04
C ILE A 23 -5.91 5.66 -6.47
N PRO A 24 -6.01 5.83 -5.14
CA PRO A 24 -7.20 6.39 -4.50
C PRO A 24 -7.58 7.77 -5.05
N GLY A 25 -8.85 7.96 -5.40
CA GLY A 25 -9.40 9.25 -5.84
C GLY A 25 -8.88 9.79 -7.18
N LEU A 26 -8.08 9.02 -7.91
CA LEU A 26 -7.61 9.39 -9.25
C LEU A 26 -8.46 8.72 -10.33
N ASP A 27 -8.78 9.47 -11.37
CA ASP A 27 -9.43 8.96 -12.58
C ASP A 27 -8.39 8.42 -13.59
N ASN A 28 -8.88 7.85 -14.69
CA ASN A 28 -8.03 7.24 -15.70
C ASN A 28 -7.30 8.31 -16.52
N GLN A 29 -6.04 8.56 -16.15
CA GLN A 29 -5.16 9.54 -16.79
C GLN A 29 -3.75 8.97 -17.00
N PRO A 30 -2.95 9.53 -17.93
CA PRO A 30 -1.58 9.07 -18.17
C PRO A 30 -0.68 9.26 -16.94
N ILE A 31 -0.25 8.15 -16.32
CA ILE A 31 0.65 8.14 -15.17
C ILE A 31 1.84 7.22 -15.48
N ILE A 32 3.03 7.68 -15.08
CA ILE A 32 4.24 6.87 -15.05
C ILE A 32 4.49 6.45 -13.60
N ALA A 33 4.82 5.18 -13.39
CA ALA A 33 5.12 4.65 -12.06
C ALA A 33 6.51 4.00 -12.05
N ASP A 34 7.38 4.48 -11.17
CA ASP A 34 8.71 3.91 -10.93
C ASP A 34 8.70 3.10 -9.63
N ILE A 35 9.27 1.90 -9.65
CA ILE A 35 9.34 1.07 -8.43
C ILE A 35 10.48 1.59 -7.55
N ILE A 36 10.14 2.03 -6.34
CA ILE A 36 11.11 2.42 -5.32
C ILE A 36 11.62 1.18 -4.57
N GLY A 37 10.73 0.23 -4.27
CA GLY A 37 11.09 -0.99 -3.55
C GLY A 37 9.89 -1.87 -3.20
N VAL A 38 10.18 -3.00 -2.56
CA VAL A 38 9.17 -3.92 -2.02
C VAL A 38 9.50 -4.15 -0.55
N ASP A 39 8.51 -4.01 0.34
CA ASP A 39 8.71 -4.21 1.78
C ASP A 39 8.67 -5.70 2.18
N GLY A 40 8.93 -5.99 3.47
CA GLY A 40 8.94 -7.36 4.00
C GLY A 40 7.57 -8.05 3.98
N GLN A 41 6.50 -7.29 3.73
CA GLN A 41 5.12 -7.74 3.66
C GLN A 41 4.69 -7.96 2.20
N GLY A 42 5.57 -7.71 1.24
CA GLY A 42 5.30 -7.87 -0.19
C GLY A 42 4.55 -6.69 -0.82
N ARG A 43 4.47 -5.55 -0.14
CA ARG A 43 3.86 -4.34 -0.71
C ARG A 43 4.89 -3.62 -1.56
N THR A 44 4.48 -3.17 -2.75
CA THR A 44 5.36 -2.43 -3.66
C THR A 44 5.17 -0.95 -3.44
N THR A 45 6.28 -0.23 -3.27
CA THR A 45 6.31 1.23 -3.19
C THR A 45 6.65 1.80 -4.56
N TRP A 46 5.80 2.70 -5.04
CA TRP A 46 5.86 3.34 -6.34
C TRP A 46 6.03 4.85 -6.18
N ALA A 47 6.96 5.43 -6.92
CA ALA A 47 6.97 6.86 -7.20
C ALA A 47 6.06 7.11 -8.40
N LEU A 48 5.07 7.99 -8.24
CA LEU A 48 4.15 8.33 -9.32
C LEU A 48 4.52 9.69 -9.90
N HIS A 49 4.58 9.72 -11.22
CA HIS A 49 4.93 10.88 -12.02
C HIS A 49 3.86 11.13 -13.07
N GLN A 50 3.74 12.41 -13.46
CA GLN A 50 2.90 12.79 -14.58
C GLN A 50 3.38 12.08 -15.86
N GLY A 51 2.46 11.39 -16.53
CA GLY A 51 2.72 10.81 -17.84
C GLY A 51 2.74 11.87 -18.96
N PRO A 52 3.08 11.47 -20.20
CA PRO A 52 3.02 12.38 -21.33
C PRO A 52 1.60 12.93 -21.50
N LEU A 53 1.46 14.26 -21.40
CA LEU A 53 0.22 14.95 -21.67
C LEU A 53 -0.17 14.72 -23.13
N THR A 54 -1.36 14.19 -23.37
CA THR A 54 -1.98 14.25 -24.69
C THR A 54 -2.63 15.62 -24.86
N ASP A 55 -2.45 16.26 -26.02
CA ASP A 55 -2.90 17.63 -26.29
C ASP A 55 -4.33 17.89 -25.78
N GLY A 56 -4.45 18.77 -24.77
CA GLY A 56 -5.73 19.18 -24.19
C GLY A 56 -6.16 18.46 -22.90
N ALA A 57 -5.36 17.55 -22.34
CA ALA A 57 -5.60 17.00 -21.01
C ALA A 57 -5.08 17.96 -19.92
N ASP A 58 -5.99 18.62 -19.20
CA ASP A 58 -5.67 19.38 -17.97
C ASP A 58 -5.40 18.44 -16.75
N GLY A 59 -5.50 17.12 -16.94
CA GLY A 59 -5.39 16.10 -15.89
C GLY A 59 -3.99 15.51 -15.78
N GLY A 60 -3.05 16.27 -15.22
CA GLY A 60 -1.79 15.74 -14.72
C GLY A 60 -1.87 15.45 -13.23
N LEU A 61 -0.85 14.76 -12.70
CA LEU A 61 -0.57 14.75 -11.27
C LEU A 61 0.48 15.83 -10.98
N PRO A 62 0.11 17.11 -10.78
CA PRO A 62 1.08 18.17 -10.53
C PRO A 62 1.76 17.90 -9.18
N GLY A 63 3.08 17.71 -9.14
CA GLY A 63 3.81 17.44 -7.89
C GLY A 63 4.37 16.03 -7.82
N THR A 64 4.50 15.50 -6.60
CA THR A 64 5.05 14.16 -6.36
C THR A 64 4.08 13.35 -5.54
N ALA A 65 3.80 12.11 -5.97
CA ALA A 65 3.09 11.15 -5.13
C ALA A 65 3.87 9.87 -4.95
N THR A 66 3.62 9.22 -3.82
CA THR A 66 4.09 7.88 -3.49
C THR A 66 2.88 6.99 -3.23
N LEU A 67 2.89 5.81 -3.81
CA LEU A 67 1.87 4.78 -3.59
C LEU A 67 2.55 3.55 -3.01
N VAL A 68 2.07 3.05 -1.88
CA VAL A 68 2.40 1.73 -1.36
C VAL A 68 1.20 0.84 -1.63
N GLU A 69 1.34 -0.15 -2.51
CA GLU A 69 0.25 -1.05 -2.87
C GLU A 69 0.59 -2.49 -2.47
N GLY A 70 -0.32 -3.09 -1.70
CA GLY A 70 -0.34 -4.50 -1.31
C GLY A 70 -1.48 -5.28 -1.97
N ALA A 71 -1.65 -6.54 -1.56
CA ALA A 71 -2.72 -7.38 -2.09
C ALA A 71 -4.12 -6.92 -1.65
N ASN A 72 -4.24 -6.37 -0.44
CA ASN A 72 -5.51 -5.97 0.17
C ASN A 72 -5.47 -4.55 0.76
N ASP A 73 -4.41 -3.78 0.51
CA ASP A 73 -4.23 -2.44 1.06
C ASP A 73 -3.51 -1.52 0.07
N ALA A 74 -3.81 -0.23 0.13
CA ALA A 74 -3.09 0.80 -0.58
C ALA A 74 -2.94 2.05 0.29
N ALA A 75 -1.75 2.64 0.31
CA ALA A 75 -1.49 3.91 0.98
C ALA A 75 -0.92 4.90 -0.03
N PHE A 76 -1.59 6.03 -0.19
CA PHE A 76 -1.23 7.07 -1.13
C PHE A 76 -0.82 8.33 -0.37
N THR A 77 0.32 8.90 -0.75
CA THR A 77 0.79 10.18 -0.23
C THR A 77 1.05 11.12 -1.39
N TYR A 78 0.50 12.32 -1.33
CA TYR A 78 0.67 13.35 -2.35
C TYR A 78 1.19 14.66 -1.74
N VAL A 79 2.16 15.24 -2.43
CA VAL A 79 2.74 16.54 -2.12
C VAL A 79 2.59 17.43 -3.35
N PRO A 80 1.85 18.54 -3.26
CA PRO A 80 1.67 19.47 -4.37
C PRO A 80 2.98 20.19 -4.69
N PRO A 81 3.09 20.81 -5.87
CA PRO A 81 4.21 21.67 -6.20
C PRO A 81 4.34 22.78 -5.14
N GLY A 82 5.53 22.92 -4.56
CA GLY A 82 5.77 23.90 -3.48
C GLY A 82 5.62 23.35 -2.06
N GLY A 83 5.03 22.16 -1.88
CA GLY A 83 5.04 21.44 -0.60
C GLY A 83 4.26 22.12 0.53
N GLU A 84 3.25 22.93 0.21
CA GLU A 84 2.47 23.67 1.20
C GLU A 84 1.67 22.77 2.16
N PHE A 85 1.29 21.58 1.69
CA PHE A 85 0.66 20.55 2.51
C PHE A 85 1.07 19.15 2.04
N THR A 86 0.74 18.13 2.82
CA THR A 86 0.90 16.73 2.44
C THR A 86 -0.42 16.02 2.70
N MET A 87 -0.96 15.36 1.69
CA MET A 87 -2.17 14.57 1.79
C MET A 87 -1.80 13.09 1.89
N GLY A 88 -2.43 12.37 2.82
CA GLY A 88 -2.28 10.93 2.99
C GLY A 88 -3.64 10.25 3.02
N THR A 89 -3.77 9.17 2.27
CA THR A 89 -4.97 8.33 2.20
C THR A 89 -4.58 6.87 2.36
N GLU A 90 -5.27 6.14 3.22
CA GLU A 90 -5.09 4.70 3.44
C GLU A 90 -6.38 3.97 3.09
N CYS A 91 -6.29 2.95 2.24
CA CYS A 91 -7.43 2.19 1.74
C CYS A 91 -7.27 0.70 2.03
N SER A 92 -8.37 0.08 2.47
CA SER A 92 -8.51 -1.38 2.52
C SER A 92 -9.25 -1.86 1.26
N LEU A 93 -8.67 -2.83 0.56
CA LEU A 93 -9.19 -3.38 -0.69
C LEU A 93 -9.87 -4.73 -0.44
N SER A 94 -11.10 -4.87 -0.92
CA SER A 94 -11.88 -6.10 -0.82
C SER A 94 -12.65 -6.33 -2.11
N GLY A 95 -12.06 -7.10 -3.04
CA GLY A 95 -12.62 -7.29 -4.38
C GLY A 95 -12.56 -5.99 -5.17
N ASP A 96 -13.71 -5.53 -5.66
CA ASP A 96 -13.84 -4.30 -6.45
C ASP A 96 -14.18 -3.07 -5.60
N LEU A 97 -14.07 -3.17 -4.26
CA LEU A 97 -14.37 -2.10 -3.33
C LEU A 97 -13.12 -1.66 -2.57
N ALA A 98 -12.96 -0.35 -2.43
CA ALA A 98 -11.95 0.26 -1.58
C ALA A 98 -12.62 1.11 -0.50
N ILE A 99 -12.23 0.88 0.76
CA ILE A 99 -12.65 1.71 1.90
C ILE A 99 -11.45 2.56 2.29
N CYS A 100 -11.48 3.82 1.91
CA CYS A 100 -10.40 4.77 2.07
C CYS A 100 -10.64 5.69 3.27
N SER A 101 -9.57 6.03 3.97
CA SER A 101 -9.59 6.99 5.06
C SER A 101 -8.48 8.03 4.88
N ALA A 102 -8.81 9.29 5.13
CA ALA A 102 -7.88 10.40 5.10
C ALA A 102 -8.11 11.28 6.35
N THR A 103 -7.06 11.95 6.81
CA THR A 103 -7.17 12.90 7.92
C THR A 103 -7.20 14.33 7.39
N VAL A 104 -8.31 15.04 7.61
CA VAL A 104 -8.47 16.45 7.24
C VAL A 104 -8.70 17.25 8.51
N SER A 105 -7.82 18.21 8.80
CA SER A 105 -7.90 19.04 10.02
C SER A 105 -7.98 18.22 11.32
N GLY A 106 -7.29 17.08 11.37
CA GLY A 106 -7.28 16.18 12.54
C GLY A 106 -8.54 15.31 12.70
N GLN A 107 -9.48 15.34 11.75
CA GLN A 107 -10.63 14.45 11.70
C GLN A 107 -10.41 13.37 10.65
N VAL A 108 -10.70 12.12 10.99
CA VAL A 108 -10.67 11.01 10.03
C VAL A 108 -11.98 11.01 9.25
N VAL A 109 -11.86 11.12 7.93
CA VAL A 109 -12.97 10.98 6.99
C VAL A 109 -12.80 9.65 6.29
N THR A 110 -13.85 8.84 6.26
CA THR A 110 -13.89 7.56 5.55
C THR A 110 -14.83 7.66 4.36
N GLU A 111 -14.36 7.20 3.21
CA GLU A 111 -15.12 7.11 1.99
C GLU A 111 -14.99 5.70 1.40
N THR A 112 -16.06 5.24 0.76
CA THR A 112 -16.10 3.95 0.10
C THR A 112 -16.26 4.18 -1.39
N GLU A 113 -15.34 3.65 -2.19
CA GLU A 113 -15.36 3.78 -3.65
C GLU A 113 -15.15 2.43 -4.35
N THR A 114 -15.42 2.41 -5.66
CA THR A 114 -15.09 1.26 -6.51
C THR A 114 -13.60 1.28 -6.83
N ALA A 115 -12.89 0.19 -6.54
CA ALA A 115 -11.46 0.03 -6.75
C ALA A 115 -11.11 -0.07 -8.25
N SER A 116 -11.10 1.07 -8.93
CA SER A 116 -10.76 1.16 -10.35
C SER A 116 -9.24 1.22 -10.50
N ARG A 117 -8.67 0.25 -11.22
CA ARG A 117 -7.22 0.21 -11.47
C ARG A 117 -6.87 0.95 -12.76
N ILE A 118 -5.81 1.74 -12.70
CA ILE A 118 -5.29 2.52 -13.82
C ILE A 118 -4.11 1.76 -14.41
N LEU A 119 -4.06 1.68 -15.75
CA LEU A 119 -2.90 1.15 -16.45
C LEU A 119 -1.81 2.23 -16.48
N VAL A 120 -0.73 1.99 -15.74
CA VAL A 120 0.42 2.89 -15.70
C VAL A 120 1.55 2.34 -16.54
N GLN A 121 2.35 3.25 -17.11
CA GLN A 121 3.59 2.89 -17.77
C GLN A 121 4.65 2.68 -16.70
N ALA A 122 5.28 1.50 -16.67
CA ALA A 122 6.45 1.32 -15.83
C ALA A 122 7.55 2.29 -16.29
N GLY A 123 8.06 3.09 -15.36
CA GLY A 123 9.23 3.91 -15.60
C GLY A 123 10.48 3.05 -15.82
N THR A 124 11.60 3.70 -16.15
CA THR A 124 12.85 2.99 -16.48
C THR A 124 13.56 2.42 -15.26
N THR A 125 13.07 2.71 -14.05
CA THR A 125 13.71 2.25 -12.82
C THR A 125 13.30 0.80 -12.56
N ALA A 126 14.20 -0.13 -12.90
CA ALA A 126 14.03 -1.54 -12.55
C ALA A 126 13.90 -1.66 -11.02
N ALA A 127 12.85 -2.35 -10.55
CA ALA A 127 12.73 -2.71 -9.15
C ALA A 127 14.02 -3.41 -8.69
N PRO A 128 14.54 -3.10 -7.50
CA PRO A 128 15.59 -3.94 -6.93
C PRO A 128 15.04 -5.37 -6.83
N SER A 129 15.72 -6.30 -7.49
CA SER A 129 15.39 -7.72 -7.42
C SER A 129 15.35 -8.13 -5.94
N SER A 130 14.19 -8.59 -5.48
CA SER A 130 14.00 -9.08 -4.11
C SER A 130 15.16 -10.00 -3.72
N PRO A 131 15.81 -9.80 -2.56
CA PRO A 131 16.94 -10.62 -2.16
C PRO A 131 16.46 -12.06 -2.05
N THR A 132 16.88 -12.90 -2.99
CA THR A 132 16.70 -14.34 -2.88
C THR A 132 17.46 -14.75 -1.63
N GLY A 133 16.74 -15.16 -0.59
CA GLY A 133 17.31 -15.51 0.71
C GLY A 133 18.43 -16.52 0.53
N GLN A 134 19.68 -16.05 0.57
CA GLN A 134 20.85 -16.90 0.59
C GLN A 134 20.88 -17.52 1.99
N THR A 135 20.36 -18.74 2.10
CA THR A 135 20.47 -19.55 3.30
C THR A 135 21.94 -19.80 3.58
N SER A 136 22.54 -18.92 4.38
CA SER A 136 23.88 -19.11 4.91
C SER A 136 23.76 -20.21 5.97
N THR A 137 24.19 -21.42 5.62
CA THR A 137 24.38 -22.51 6.58
C THR A 137 25.56 -22.14 7.48
N THR A 138 25.30 -21.37 8.54
CA THR A 138 26.23 -21.22 9.66
C THR A 138 26.33 -22.55 10.39
N SER A 139 27.51 -23.16 10.33
CA SER A 139 27.88 -24.31 11.15
C SER A 139 27.73 -23.96 12.65
N PRO A 140 27.25 -24.89 13.50
CA PRO A 140 27.11 -24.65 14.93
C PRO A 140 28.49 -24.49 15.60
N PRO A 141 28.67 -23.52 16.51
CA PRO A 141 29.89 -23.41 17.31
C PRO A 141 29.99 -24.56 18.32
N SER A 142 31.21 -25.07 18.51
CA SER A 142 31.55 -26.13 19.47
C SER A 142 31.22 -25.74 20.93
N PRO A 143 30.84 -26.73 21.78
CA PRO A 143 30.51 -26.48 23.17
C PRO A 143 31.74 -26.10 24.01
N PRO A 144 31.62 -25.15 24.96
CA PRO A 144 32.69 -24.81 25.90
C PRO A 144 32.82 -25.87 27.03
N PRO A 145 34.02 -26.01 27.64
CA PRO A 145 34.28 -27.00 28.68
C PRO A 145 33.63 -26.64 30.02
N SER A 146 33.17 -27.69 30.70
CA SER A 146 32.51 -27.68 32.00
C SER A 146 33.47 -27.28 33.12
N ASN A 147 33.27 -26.10 33.72
CA ASN A 147 33.86 -25.76 35.02
C ASN A 147 32.76 -25.75 36.08
N SER A 148 32.75 -26.83 36.86
CA SER A 148 32.07 -26.95 38.15
C SER A 148 32.73 -26.02 39.16
N ASN A 149 31.96 -25.10 39.74
CA ASN A 149 32.20 -24.52 41.07
C ASN A 149 30.91 -23.87 41.58
N ASN A 150 30.16 -24.66 42.36
CA ASN A 150 29.27 -24.18 43.41
C ASN A 150 30.16 -23.75 44.61
N PRO A 151 29.80 -22.81 45.53
CA PRO A 151 28.46 -22.71 46.14
C PRO A 151 27.94 -21.31 46.59
N ALA A 152 26.70 -21.33 47.09
CA ALA A 152 26.07 -20.53 48.16
C ALA A 152 25.12 -19.35 47.81
N GLN A 153 23.82 -19.67 47.93
CA GLN A 153 22.68 -18.89 48.46
C GLN A 153 22.79 -17.37 48.63
N THR A 154 21.78 -16.64 48.12
CA THR A 154 20.75 -16.03 48.99
C THR A 154 19.48 -15.66 48.20
N SER A 155 18.35 -16.03 48.78
CA SER A 155 17.00 -15.79 48.30
C SER A 155 16.63 -14.31 48.31
N LYS A 156 15.91 -13.84 47.28
CA LYS A 156 14.85 -12.84 47.48
C LYS A 156 13.75 -12.95 46.43
N ASN A 157 12.63 -13.41 46.97
CA ASN A 157 11.30 -13.52 46.41
C ASN A 157 10.73 -12.11 46.11
N THR A 158 10.17 -11.86 44.94
CA THR A 158 8.98 -11.00 44.75
C THR A 158 8.42 -11.17 43.34
N SER A 159 7.36 -11.97 43.27
CA SER A 159 6.42 -12.08 42.16
C SER A 159 5.56 -10.83 42.07
N SER A 160 5.27 -10.35 40.86
CA SER A 160 4.06 -9.56 40.56
C SER A 160 3.74 -9.71 39.08
N ALA A 161 2.79 -10.59 38.80
CA ALA A 161 2.11 -10.71 37.52
C ALA A 161 1.06 -9.59 37.40
N PRO A 162 0.94 -8.88 36.27
CA PRO A 162 -0.19 -8.01 36.03
C PRO A 162 -1.44 -8.82 35.65
N ASN A 163 -2.52 -8.50 36.36
CA ASN A 163 -3.85 -9.08 36.37
C ASN A 163 -4.63 -8.79 35.06
N PRO A 164 -5.30 -9.77 34.43
CA PRO A 164 -6.25 -9.49 33.34
C PRO A 164 -7.57 -8.96 33.92
N THR A 165 -7.93 -7.72 33.55
CA THR A 165 -9.23 -7.13 33.89
C THR A 165 -10.31 -7.70 32.97
N ASN A 166 -11.06 -8.66 33.49
CA ASN A 166 -12.36 -9.08 32.94
C ASN A 166 -13.43 -8.06 33.34
N THR A 167 -13.95 -7.30 32.38
CA THR A 167 -15.17 -6.52 32.56
C THR A 167 -16.34 -7.28 31.95
N ASN A 168 -17.07 -8.00 32.80
CA ASN A 168 -18.40 -8.50 32.51
C ASN A 168 -19.40 -7.34 32.63
N THR A 169 -20.07 -6.98 31.53
CA THR A 169 -21.23 -6.10 31.57
C THR A 169 -22.51 -6.95 31.47
N PRO A 170 -23.46 -6.79 32.41
CA PRO A 170 -24.66 -7.63 32.45
C PRO A 170 -25.71 -7.23 31.42
N ASN A 171 -26.32 -8.27 30.88
CA ASN A 171 -27.54 -8.32 30.11
C ASN A 171 -28.74 -7.70 30.87
N SER A 172 -29.56 -6.87 30.22
CA SER A 172 -31.03 -6.79 30.41
C SER A 172 -31.70 -5.73 29.52
N GLY A 173 -32.75 -6.16 28.80
CA GLY A 173 -33.98 -5.36 28.73
C GLY A 173 -34.36 -4.76 27.38
N ASN A 174 -35.21 -5.49 26.66
CA ASN A 174 -36.25 -5.05 25.72
C ASN A 174 -36.36 -3.54 25.43
N THR A 175 -36.29 -3.17 24.15
CA THR A 175 -37.00 -1.98 23.66
C THR A 175 -37.45 -2.18 22.21
N LEU A 176 -38.78 -2.29 22.09
CA LEU A 176 -39.69 -1.96 20.99
C LEU A 176 -39.08 -1.67 19.61
N VAL A 177 -39.54 -2.43 18.63
CA VAL A 177 -39.38 -2.22 17.19
C VAL A 177 -40.37 -1.13 16.73
N PRO A 178 -39.93 0.03 16.20
CA PRO A 178 -40.76 0.82 15.32
C PRO A 178 -40.47 0.42 13.87
N LEU A 179 -41.52 -0.10 13.24
CA LEU A 179 -41.67 -0.23 11.80
C LEU A 179 -41.79 1.18 11.21
N LEU A 180 -40.71 1.74 10.65
CA LEU A 180 -40.77 2.97 9.84
C LEU A 180 -40.04 2.77 8.51
N THR A 181 -40.86 2.63 7.46
CA THR A 181 -40.76 3.30 6.16
C THR A 181 -39.36 3.70 5.67
N GLY A 182 -38.96 3.05 4.57
CA GLY A 182 -37.74 3.33 3.83
C GLY A 182 -37.54 4.80 3.51
N LEU A 183 -36.34 5.26 3.84
CA LEU A 183 -35.73 6.46 3.30
C LEU A 183 -34.59 5.98 2.42
N PHE A 184 -34.77 6.04 1.10
CA PHE A 184 -33.66 5.98 0.17
C PHE A 184 -32.82 7.23 0.43
N ILE A 185 -31.74 7.09 1.20
CA ILE A 185 -30.70 8.11 1.24
C ILE A 185 -30.07 8.05 -0.15
N SER A 186 -30.45 9.01 -1.01
CA SER A 186 -29.70 9.30 -2.22
C SER A 186 -28.25 9.42 -1.78
N ALA A 187 -27.38 8.57 -2.34
CA ALA A 187 -25.97 8.83 -2.34
C ALA A 187 -25.80 10.21 -2.99
N ALA A 188 -25.62 11.24 -2.16
CA ALA A 188 -24.96 12.43 -2.62
C ALA A 188 -23.57 11.92 -3.00
N THR A 189 -23.35 11.67 -4.28
CA THR A 189 -22.02 11.74 -4.86
C THR A 189 -21.48 13.08 -4.41
N VAL A 190 -20.72 13.07 -3.33
CA VAL A 190 -19.78 14.13 -3.01
C VAL A 190 -18.72 13.96 -4.08
N THR A 191 -19.01 14.49 -5.26
CA THR A 191 -17.98 14.82 -6.21
C THR A 191 -17.18 15.90 -5.51
N MET A 192 -16.18 15.48 -4.74
CA MET A 192 -15.08 16.34 -4.35
C MET A 192 -14.40 16.69 -5.67
N PHE A 193 -14.96 17.69 -6.34
CA PHE A 193 -14.27 18.44 -7.37
C PHE A 193 -13.12 19.10 -6.60
N LEU A 194 -12.00 18.39 -6.53
CA LEU A 194 -10.73 18.97 -6.18
C LEU A 194 -10.38 19.89 -7.35
N GLN A 195 -10.98 21.10 -7.36
CA GLN A 195 -10.55 22.19 -8.21
C GLN A 195 -9.18 22.62 -7.68
N ILE A 196 -8.14 21.96 -8.19
CA ILE A 196 -6.79 22.53 -8.26
C ILE A 196 -6.73 23.37 -9.53
#